data_AF-A0A3B1CM86-F1
#
_entry.id   AF-A0A3B1CM86-F1
#
_cell.length_a   1.000
_cell.length_b   1.000
_cell.length_c   1.000
_cell.angle_alpha   90.00
_cell.angle_beta   90.00
_cell.angle_gamma   90.00
#
_symmetry.space_group_name_H-M   'P 1'
#
loop_
_entity.id
_entity.type
_entity.pdbx_description
1 polymer ?
#
loop_
_entity_poly.entity_id
_entity_poly.type
_entity_poly.pdbx_seq_one_letter_code
_entity_poly.pdbx_strand_id
1 'polypeptide(L)'
;MDDFGLNQQQFIVLNTINHREPVSRKDICSNLLFEKSNVSKIVKKFKSPGYVQVSRFPDDKRVDMLQVTRSGRLTVWTSMGEYKPAEGGSIIIPKNVEHGDLAGDNAQMMIIEGRL
;
A
#
# COMPACT_ATOMS: atom_id res chain seq x y z
N MET A 1 -13.00 8.10 -9.54
CA MET A 1 -12.88 6.63 -9.35
C MET A 1 -11.63 6.30 -10.12
N ASP A 2 -10.54 6.01 -9.43
CA ASP A 2 -9.22 5.95 -10.04
C ASP A 2 -9.12 4.66 -10.87
N ASP A 3 -8.30 4.66 -11.92
CA ASP A 3 -8.17 3.55 -12.89
C ASP A 3 -7.81 2.18 -12.27
N PHE A 4 -7.50 2.16 -10.97
CA PHE A 4 -7.13 0.97 -10.17
C PHE A 4 -8.26 0.43 -9.29
N GLY A 5 -9.48 0.96 -9.43
CA GLY A 5 -10.67 0.47 -8.72
C GLY A 5 -10.69 0.76 -7.21
N LEU A 6 -9.77 1.61 -6.73
CA LEU A 6 -9.78 2.12 -5.37
C LEU A 6 -10.59 3.41 -5.31
N ASN A 7 -11.39 3.56 -4.26
CA ASN A 7 -11.92 4.87 -3.88
C ASN A 7 -10.90 5.63 -3.00
N GLN A 8 -11.13 6.92 -2.80
CA GLN A 8 -10.21 7.79 -2.05
C GLN A 8 -9.87 7.25 -0.66
N GLN A 9 -10.87 6.79 0.12
CA GLN A 9 -10.61 6.26 1.47
C GLN A 9 -9.83 4.95 1.44
N GLN A 10 -10.08 4.10 0.44
CA GLN A 10 -9.31 2.88 0.24
C GLN A 10 -7.86 3.20 -0.09
N PHE A 11 -7.62 4.12 -1.02
CA PHE A 11 -6.27 4.58 -1.34
C PHE A 11 -5.55 5.11 -0.10
N ILE A 12 -6.19 6.01 0.67
CA ILE A 12 -5.59 6.56 1.90
C ILE A 12 -5.23 5.45 2.89
N VAL A 13 -6.11 4.47 3.11
CA VAL A 13 -5.83 3.35 4.03
C VAL A 13 -4.67 2.50 3.52
N LEU A 14 -4.69 2.11 2.23
CA LEU A 14 -3.62 1.27 1.66
C LEU A 14 -2.27 1.99 1.69
N ASN A 15 -2.26 3.27 1.33
CA ASN A 15 -1.07 4.11 1.38
C ASN A 15 -0.55 4.28 2.82
N THR A 16 -1.44 4.44 3.80
CA THR A 16 -1.06 4.54 5.21
C THR A 16 -0.43 3.25 5.73
N ILE A 17 -0.97 2.09 5.34
CA ILE A 17 -0.35 0.79 5.69
C ILE A 17 1.03 0.71 5.05
N ASN A 18 1.16 1.08 3.77
CA ASN A 18 2.45 1.02 3.06
C ASN A 18 3.56 1.83 3.76
N HIS A 19 3.20 2.98 4.32
CA HIS A 19 4.16 3.87 5.00
C HIS A 19 4.46 3.49 6.45
N ARG A 20 3.58 2.70 7.10
CA ARG A 20 3.63 2.44 8.54
C ARG A 20 3.67 0.97 8.91
N GLU A 21 3.80 0.09 7.93
CA GLU A 21 3.81 -1.35 8.17
C GLU A 21 5.02 -1.79 9.01
N PRO A 22 4.84 -2.76 9.92
CA PRO A 22 3.56 -3.37 10.31
C PRO A 22 2.71 -2.44 11.20
N VAL A 23 1.42 -2.27 10.86
CA VAL A 23 0.49 -1.37 11.59
C VAL A 23 -0.78 -2.10 12.03
N SER A 24 -1.36 -1.76 13.19
CA SER A 24 -2.62 -2.36 13.62
C SER A 24 -3.84 -1.62 13.04
N ARG A 25 -5.01 -2.29 13.00
CA ARG A 25 -6.28 -1.62 12.63
C ARG A 25 -6.62 -0.47 13.57
N LYS A 26 -6.27 -0.60 14.85
CA LYS A 26 -6.51 0.44 15.86
C LYS A 26 -5.74 1.69 15.49
N ASP A 27 -4.47 1.54 15.12
CA ASP A 27 -3.62 2.66 14.73
C ASP A 27 -4.14 3.32 13.45
N ILE A 28 -4.64 2.56 12.47
CA ILE A 28 -5.27 3.14 11.28
C ILE A 28 -6.50 3.98 11.66
N CYS A 29 -7.38 3.45 12.52
CA CYS A 29 -8.57 4.18 12.97
C CYS A 29 -8.18 5.49 13.66
N SER A 30 -7.19 5.44 14.57
CA SER A 30 -6.71 6.60 15.31
C SER A 30 -6.00 7.63 14.41
N ASN A 31 -5.17 7.17 13.46
CA ASN A 31 -4.40 8.06 12.60
C ASN A 31 -5.25 8.75 11.53
N LEU A 32 -6.23 8.04 10.97
CA LEU A 32 -7.09 8.55 9.90
C LEU A 32 -8.42 9.12 10.41
N LEU A 33 -8.68 9.02 11.72
CA LEU A 33 -9.96 9.35 12.34
C LEU A 33 -11.13 8.61 11.67
N PHE A 34 -10.88 7.36 11.26
CA PHE A 34 -11.87 6.52 10.59
C PHE A 34 -12.57 5.58 11.57
N GLU A 35 -13.86 5.38 11.33
CA GLU A 35 -14.66 4.40 12.06
C GLU A 35 -14.11 2.98 11.91
N LYS A 36 -14.10 2.23 13.02
CA LYS A 36 -13.61 0.84 13.06
C LYS A 36 -14.31 -0.06 12.03
N SER A 37 -15.61 0.12 11.85
CA SER A 37 -16.40 -0.65 10.89
C SER A 37 -15.99 -0.36 9.44
N ASN A 38 -15.59 0.87 9.14
CA ASN A 38 -15.10 1.27 7.82
C ASN A 38 -13.72 0.66 7.54
N VAL A 39 -12.76 0.85 8.45
CA VAL A 39 -11.40 0.28 8.32
C VAL A 39 -11.48 -1.25 8.18
N SER A 40 -12.34 -1.91 8.93
CA SER A 40 -12.51 -3.37 8.84
C SER A 40 -13.03 -3.81 7.46
N LYS A 41 -13.99 -3.09 6.88
CA LYS A 41 -14.50 -3.36 5.52
C LYS A 41 -13.42 -3.16 4.47
N ILE A 42 -12.64 -2.08 4.57
CA ILE A 42 -11.55 -1.77 3.65
C ILE A 42 -10.45 -2.84 3.72
N VAL A 43 -9.99 -3.19 4.92
CA VAL A 43 -8.96 -4.23 5.10
C VAL A 43 -9.44 -5.59 4.58
N LYS A 44 -10.72 -5.94 4.77
CA LYS A 44 -11.31 -7.16 4.17
C LYS A 44 -11.26 -7.11 2.64
N LYS A 45 -11.54 -5.95 2.03
CA LYS A 45 -11.44 -5.75 0.58
C LYS A 45 -10.01 -5.83 0.06
N PHE A 46 -9.00 -5.49 0.85
CA PHE A 46 -7.59 -5.64 0.45
C PHE A 46 -7.03 -7.03 0.63
N LYS A 47 -7.54 -7.77 1.62
CA LYS A 47 -7.11 -9.15 1.85
C LYS A 47 -7.51 -10.07 0.68
N SER A 48 -8.69 -9.90 0.10
CA SER A 48 -9.20 -10.77 -0.98
C SER A 48 -8.33 -10.76 -2.26
N PRO A 49 -7.92 -9.61 -2.83
CA PRO A 49 -6.98 -9.54 -3.94
C PRO A 49 -5.51 -9.67 -3.50
N GLY A 50 -5.25 -9.82 -2.21
CA GLY A 50 -3.91 -9.98 -1.66
C GLY A 50 -3.08 -8.70 -1.62
N TYR A 51 -3.69 -7.52 -1.57
CA TYR A 51 -2.96 -6.23 -1.41
C TYR A 51 -2.40 -6.04 0.00
N VAL A 52 -3.04 -6.64 1.00
CA VAL A 52 -2.61 -6.57 2.39
C VAL A 52 -2.57 -7.97 2.99
N GLN A 53 -1.45 -8.31 3.62
CA GLN A 53 -1.31 -9.46 4.49
C GLN A 53 -1.70 -9.08 5.92
N VAL A 54 -2.38 -10.02 6.60
CA VAL A 54 -2.77 -9.87 8.00
C VAL A 54 -2.06 -10.95 8.81
N SER A 55 -1.26 -10.54 9.78
CA SER A 55 -0.60 -11.42 10.76
C SER A 55 -1.14 -11.13 12.16
N ARG A 56 -0.86 -12.02 13.13
CA ARG A 56 -1.18 -11.79 14.53
C ARG A 56 0.02 -11.14 15.21
N PHE A 57 -0.23 -10.20 16.12
CA PHE A 57 0.83 -9.66 16.96
C PHE A 57 1.37 -10.78 17.87
N PRO A 58 2.70 -10.95 18.00
CA PRO A 58 3.29 -12.05 18.75
C PRO A 58 2.88 -12.07 20.24
N ASP A 59 2.86 -10.90 20.88
CA ASP A 59 2.62 -10.77 22.32
C ASP A 59 1.12 -10.69 22.68
N ASP A 60 0.28 -10.30 21.71
CA ASP A 60 -1.18 -10.33 21.84
C ASP A 60 -1.84 -10.76 20.52
N LYS A 61 -2.17 -12.05 20.43
CA LYS A 61 -2.80 -12.64 19.24
C LYS A 61 -4.19 -12.06 18.93
N ARG A 62 -4.78 -11.26 19.82
CA ARG A 62 -6.05 -10.54 19.56
C ARG A 62 -5.84 -9.33 18.67
N VAL A 63 -4.60 -8.85 18.55
CA VAL A 63 -4.21 -7.74 17.68
C VAL A 63 -3.78 -8.29 16.32
N ASP A 64 -4.41 -7.75 15.28
CA ASP A 64 -4.02 -8.02 13.89
C ASP A 64 -3.05 -6.93 13.43
N MET A 65 -1.93 -7.37 12.85
CA MET A 65 -0.93 -6.52 12.20
C MET A 65 -1.11 -6.59 10.69
N LEU A 66 -1.03 -5.43 10.04
CA LEU A 66 -1.26 -5.25 8.62
C LEU A 66 0.05 -4.86 7.95
N GLN A 67 0.33 -5.52 6.83
CA GLN A 67 1.47 -5.23 5.96
C GLN A 67 0.98 -5.27 4.51
N VAL A 68 1.44 -4.33 3.69
CA VAL A 68 1.20 -4.28 2.26
C VAL A 68 2.08 -5.33 1.58
N THR A 69 1.48 -6.05 0.64
CA THR A 69 2.20 -7.02 -0.19
C THR A 69 2.84 -6.33 -1.39
N ARG A 70 3.62 -7.07 -2.19
CA ARG A 70 4.15 -6.53 -3.45
C ARG A 70 3.05 -6.01 -4.38
N SER A 71 1.93 -6.72 -4.51
CA SER A 71 0.81 -6.26 -5.37
C SER A 71 0.16 -4.99 -4.81
N GLY A 72 0.00 -4.90 -3.49
CA GLY A 72 -0.52 -3.69 -2.85
C GLY A 72 0.38 -2.47 -3.07
N ARG A 73 1.70 -2.62 -3.00
CA ARG A 73 2.67 -1.53 -3.27
C ARG A 73 2.56 -1.03 -4.70
N LEU A 74 2.52 -1.94 -5.67
CA LEU A 74 2.32 -1.60 -7.08
C LEU A 74 1.01 -0.84 -7.27
N THR A 75 -0.08 -1.27 -6.63
CA THR A 75 -1.35 -0.53 -6.69
C THR A 75 -1.21 0.90 -6.17
N VAL A 76 -0.52 1.11 -5.03
CA VAL A 76 -0.30 2.45 -4.48
C VAL A 76 0.51 3.32 -5.45
N TRP A 77 1.64 2.83 -5.96
CA TRP A 77 2.47 3.58 -6.91
C TRP A 77 1.74 3.91 -8.21
N THR A 78 0.92 2.98 -8.71
CA THR A 78 0.15 3.23 -9.93
C THR A 78 -0.95 4.26 -9.69
N SER A 79 -1.63 4.20 -8.53
CA SER A 79 -2.61 5.22 -8.12
C SER A 79 -1.99 6.61 -7.93
N MET A 80 -0.72 6.70 -7.55
CA MET A 80 0.00 7.98 -7.43
C MET A 80 0.55 8.50 -8.77
N GLY A 81 0.42 7.73 -9.86
CA GLY A 81 1.01 8.07 -11.15
C GLY A 81 2.54 7.90 -11.23
N GLU A 82 3.15 7.31 -10.20
CA GLU A 82 4.59 7.04 -10.09
C GLU A 82 5.00 5.76 -10.82
N TYR A 83 4.03 4.89 -11.12
CA TYR A 83 4.20 3.70 -11.93
C TYR A 83 3.33 3.79 -13.18
N LYS A 84 3.92 3.55 -14.34
CA LYS A 84 3.20 3.21 -15.57
C LYS A 84 3.80 1.90 -16.08
N PRO A 85 3.00 0.84 -16.30
CA PRO A 85 3.54 -0.34 -16.96
C PRO A 85 4.05 0.10 -18.34
N ALA A 86 5.33 -0.11 -18.63
CA ALA A 86 5.85 0.24 -19.95
C ALA A 86 5.13 -0.60 -21.00
N GLU A 87 4.65 0.05 -22.06
CA GLU A 87 4.23 -0.66 -23.26
C GLU A 87 5.44 -1.41 -23.81
N GLY A 88 5.54 -2.72 -23.55
CA GLY A 88 6.69 -3.55 -23.94
C GLY A 88 7.43 -4.31 -22.83
N GLY A 89 6.95 -4.31 -21.58
CA GLY A 89 7.43 -5.26 -20.56
C GLY A 89 8.64 -4.82 -19.73
N SER A 90 8.99 -3.53 -19.72
CA SER A 90 9.96 -2.96 -18.78
C SER A 90 9.28 -2.44 -17.51
N ILE A 91 9.89 -2.69 -16.34
CA ILE A 91 9.36 -2.25 -15.04
C ILE A 91 10.16 -1.01 -14.60
N ILE A 92 9.49 0.14 -14.45
CA ILE A 92 10.09 1.36 -13.89
C ILE A 92 9.65 1.47 -12.43
N ILE A 93 10.59 1.36 -11.49
CA ILE A 93 10.33 1.53 -10.05
C ILE A 93 11.17 2.71 -9.53
N PRO A 94 10.61 3.60 -8.69
CA PRO A 94 11.41 4.60 -8.00
C PRO A 94 12.45 3.93 -7.08
N LYS A 95 13.73 4.23 -7.29
CA LYS A 95 14.90 3.63 -6.62
C LYS A 95 15.01 3.98 -5.13
N ASN A 96 14.35 5.06 -4.67
CA ASN A 96 14.57 5.64 -3.35
C ASN A 96 13.28 5.75 -2.50
N VAL A 97 12.48 4.68 -2.43
CA VAL A 97 11.37 4.60 -1.45
C VAL A 97 11.82 3.81 -0.23
N GLU A 98 12.99 4.17 0.32
CA GLU A 98 13.34 3.78 1.68
C GLU A 98 12.96 4.95 2.60
N HIS A 99 11.87 4.75 3.33
CA HIS A 99 11.42 5.58 4.45
C HIS A 99 11.04 7.03 4.09
N GLY A 100 9.78 7.21 3.69
CA GLY A 100 8.99 8.37 4.12
C GLY A 100 9.27 9.74 3.48
N ASP A 101 10.17 9.87 2.52
CA ASP A 101 10.31 11.12 1.77
C ASP A 101 9.31 11.18 0.60
N LEU A 102 8.18 11.85 0.86
CA LEU A 102 7.28 12.31 -0.18
C LEU A 102 7.92 13.53 -0.86
N ALA A 103 8.14 13.42 -2.18
CA ALA A 103 8.46 14.56 -3.05
C ALA A 103 9.74 15.33 -2.68
N GLY A 104 10.89 14.69 -2.87
CA GLY A 104 12.11 15.42 -3.23
C GLY A 104 12.34 15.28 -4.73
N ASP A 105 12.73 16.36 -5.42
CA ASP A 105 13.00 16.47 -6.87
C ASP A 105 14.10 15.51 -7.42
N ASN A 106 14.49 14.49 -6.65
CA ASN A 106 15.58 13.54 -6.92
C ASN A 106 15.11 12.07 -6.92
N ALA A 107 13.86 11.80 -7.32
CA ALA A 107 13.40 10.43 -7.56
C ALA A 107 14.20 9.81 -8.73
N GLN A 108 15.23 9.02 -8.40
CA GLN A 108 15.97 8.26 -9.41
C GLN A 108 15.13 7.07 -9.85
N MET A 109 14.82 6.98 -11.13
CA MET A 109 14.09 5.85 -11.71
C MET A 109 15.05 4.69 -11.94
N MET A 110 14.73 3.50 -11.45
CA MET A 110 15.45 2.27 -11.80
C MET A 110 14.62 1.46 -12.79
N ILE A 111 15.20 1.18 -13.96
CA ILE A 111 14.64 0.22 -14.92
C ILE A 111 15.07 -1.16 -14.44
N ILE A 112 14.11 -2.00 -14.06
CA ILE A 112 14.35 -3.42 -13.81
C ILE A 112 13.80 -4.19 -15.01
N GLU A 113 14.68 -4.78 -15.80
CA GLU A 113 14.30 -5.73 -16.83
C GLU A 113 13.84 -7.03 -16.15
N GLY A 114 12.54 -7.31 -16.19
CA GLY A 114 11.96 -8.53 -15.62
C GLY A 114 11.49 -9.47 -16.71
N ARG A 115 12.20 -10.58 -16.93
CA ARG A 115 11.58 -11.79 -17.52
C ARG A 115 10.56 -12.31 -16.52
N LEU A 116 9.31 -12.42 -16.96
CA LEU A 116 8.24 -13.17 -16.27
C LEU A 116 8.61 -14.64 -16.10
#